data_AF-A0A2V5QWR5-F1
#
_entry.id   AF-A0A2V5QWR5-F1
#
_cell.length_a   1.000
_cell.length_b   1.000
_cell.length_c   1.000
_cell.angle_alpha   90.00
_cell.angle_beta   90.00
_cell.angle_gamma   90.00
#
_symmetry.space_group_name_H-M   'P 1'
#
loop_
_entity.id
_entity.type
_entity.pdbx_description
1 polymer ?
#
loop_
_entity_poly.entity_id
_entity_poly.type
_entity_poly.pdbx_seq_one_letter_code
_entity_poly.pdbx_strand_id
1 'polypeptide(L)'
;VMAKLIETYHVTLSYKADLNSISGLLGRAEPYLNVIFYTPWWLVLPLASLLMLVAVVMARLVNANKFSLHGVYRDRLIRAYLGASNSDRKPNPFTGFDENDNIKMRELWMPEKFHGKLMPVANIALNLVSGEKLGWQERKAQSFTVTPLHCGSSAMDPGYRPAAGPDGTVYGGPKGISLGSAITISGAAASPNMGYHSSPLVTFILTLLNVRLGAWLGNPGKAGDHTFQLGYPESSVQPIIDEAFGLTNDTSPYVYLSDGGHFENLGLYEMVLRRCHYIVVIDAGEDPQCSFADLGEAVRKIRIDFGISIEFDQIDIFPRGCDVAQSQKGRNCAIGRICYSVLDGPNAP
;
A
#
# COMPACT_ATOMS: atom_id res chain seq x y z
N VAL A 1 -39.04 29.95 26.06
CA VAL A 1 -39.20 31.16 25.23
C VAL A 1 -39.60 30.81 23.79
N MET A 2 -38.91 29.89 23.10
CA MET A 2 -39.28 29.41 21.76
C MET A 2 -40.66 28.70 21.67
N ALA A 3 -41.04 27.86 22.64
CA ALA A 3 -42.34 27.17 22.60
C ALA A 3 -43.55 28.11 22.73
N LYS A 4 -43.42 29.21 23.50
CA LYS A 4 -44.49 30.21 23.68
C LYS A 4 -44.71 31.12 22.46
N LEU A 5 -43.70 31.25 21.59
CA LEU A 5 -43.81 32.05 20.35
C LEU A 5 -44.55 31.29 19.23
N ILE A 6 -44.52 29.95 19.24
CA ILE A 6 -45.15 29.10 18.23
C ILE A 6 -46.68 29.01 18.45
N GLU A 7 -47.15 28.96 19.71
CA GLU A 7 -48.58 28.93 20.05
C GLU A 7 -49.29 30.29 19.85
N THR A 8 -48.60 31.41 20.04
CA THR A 8 -49.25 32.74 20.05
C THR A 8 -49.52 33.31 18.65
N TYR A 9 -48.80 32.85 17.62
CA TYR A 9 -48.84 33.47 16.29
C TYR A 9 -49.35 32.57 15.16
N HIS A 10 -49.85 31.36 15.44
CA HIS A 10 -50.26 30.38 14.41
C HIS A 10 -49.32 30.37 13.20
N VAL A 11 -48.01 30.25 13.45
CA VAL A 11 -47.01 30.22 12.37
C VAL A 11 -47.03 28.83 11.74
N THR A 12 -48.03 28.59 10.89
CA THR A 12 -47.98 27.53 9.89
C THR A 12 -46.94 27.92 8.84
N LEU A 13 -45.76 27.30 8.90
CA LEU A 13 -44.70 27.46 7.91
C LEU A 13 -45.12 26.71 6.64
N SER A 14 -46.03 27.29 5.89
CA SER A 14 -46.47 26.80 4.57
C SER A 14 -45.50 27.34 3.51
N TYR A 15 -44.47 26.56 3.21
CA TYR A 15 -43.61 26.83 2.05
C TYR A 15 -44.34 26.43 0.77
N LYS A 16 -44.73 27.42 -0.03
CA LYS A 16 -45.32 27.22 -1.36
C LYS A 16 -44.32 27.75 -2.40
N ALA A 17 -43.46 26.87 -2.91
CA ALA A 17 -42.59 27.22 -4.03
C ALA A 17 -43.41 27.21 -5.32
N ASP A 18 -43.46 28.35 -6.02
CA ASP A 18 -43.96 28.37 -7.39
C ASP A 18 -42.86 27.80 -8.30
N LEU A 19 -43.04 26.55 -8.73
CA LEU A 19 -42.06 25.76 -9.48
C LEU A 19 -41.93 26.17 -10.96
N ASN A 20 -42.57 27.27 -11.36
CA ASN A 20 -42.69 27.73 -12.76
C ASN A 20 -41.72 28.87 -13.15
N SER A 21 -40.52 28.96 -12.57
CA SER A 21 -39.53 29.91 -13.08
C SER A 21 -38.94 29.44 -14.42
N ILE A 22 -38.99 30.31 -15.44
CA ILE A 22 -38.44 30.08 -16.77
C ILE A 22 -36.98 30.54 -16.75
N SER A 23 -36.04 29.66 -17.13
CA SER A 23 -34.62 30.00 -17.21
C SER A 23 -34.39 31.07 -18.29
N GLY A 24 -33.81 32.22 -17.92
CA GLY A 24 -33.48 33.29 -18.87
C GLY A 24 -32.42 32.90 -19.91
N LEU A 25 -31.68 31.82 -19.68
CA LEU A 25 -30.64 31.32 -20.59
C LEU A 25 -31.19 30.31 -21.62
N LEU A 26 -32.23 29.54 -21.24
CA LEU A 26 -32.74 28.40 -22.03
C LEU A 26 -34.21 28.57 -22.46
N GLY A 27 -34.91 29.59 -21.97
CA GLY A 27 -36.28 29.92 -22.37
C GLY A 27 -37.35 28.89 -21.99
N ARG A 28 -37.04 27.94 -21.07
CA ARG A 28 -37.97 26.90 -20.61
C ARG A 28 -38.00 26.78 -19.08
N ALA A 29 -39.11 26.28 -18.55
CA ALA A 29 -39.26 25.99 -17.12
C ALA A 29 -38.33 24.82 -16.73
N GLU A 30 -37.35 25.10 -15.90
CA GLU A 30 -36.37 24.12 -15.43
C GLU A 30 -36.60 23.91 -13.92
N PRO A 31 -37.41 22.91 -13.53
CA PRO A 31 -37.79 22.69 -12.13
C PRO A 31 -36.58 22.48 -11.22
N TYR A 32 -35.44 22.04 -11.76
CA TYR A 32 -34.19 21.83 -11.02
C TYR A 32 -33.47 23.14 -10.63
N LEU A 33 -33.58 24.20 -11.43
CA LEU A 33 -32.99 25.51 -11.11
C LEU A 33 -33.70 26.17 -9.92
N ASN A 34 -34.99 25.88 -9.73
CA ASN A 34 -35.74 26.37 -8.57
C ASN A 34 -35.24 25.80 -7.25
N VAL A 35 -34.77 24.55 -7.24
CA VAL A 35 -34.15 23.95 -6.05
C VAL A 35 -32.86 24.71 -5.71
N ILE A 36 -32.06 25.14 -6.69
CA ILE A 36 -30.81 25.86 -6.42
C ILE A 36 -31.08 27.30 -5.93
N PHE A 37 -32.05 28.00 -6.52
CA PHE A 37 -32.31 29.42 -6.21
C PHE A 37 -33.23 29.65 -5.00
N TYR A 38 -34.15 28.74 -4.70
CA TYR A 38 -35.16 28.92 -3.66
C TYR A 38 -34.98 28.00 -2.45
N THR A 39 -33.93 27.17 -2.40
CA THR A 39 -33.64 26.43 -1.18
C THR A 39 -33.12 27.41 -0.12
N PRO A 40 -33.81 27.54 1.02
CA PRO A 40 -33.38 28.46 2.06
C PRO A 40 -32.03 28.03 2.64
N TRP A 41 -31.05 28.93 2.62
CA TRP A 41 -29.72 28.71 3.18
C TRP A 41 -29.75 28.24 4.64
N TRP A 42 -30.76 28.65 5.41
CA TRP A 42 -30.97 28.25 6.79
C TRP A 42 -31.44 26.80 6.97
N LEU A 43 -31.91 26.11 5.93
CA LEU A 43 -32.11 24.64 5.92
C LEU A 43 -30.87 23.91 5.36
N VAL A 44 -30.20 24.51 4.37
CA VAL A 44 -28.97 23.92 3.77
C VAL A 44 -27.85 23.85 4.79
N LEU A 45 -27.59 24.93 5.53
CA LEU A 45 -26.46 24.99 6.46
C LEU A 45 -26.58 23.96 7.60
N PRO A 46 -27.73 23.78 8.28
CA PRO A 46 -27.87 22.73 9.28
C PRO A 46 -27.78 21.31 8.70
N LEU A 47 -28.39 21.06 7.53
CA LEU A 47 -28.32 19.75 6.89
C LEU A 47 -26.88 19.42 6.45
N ALA A 48 -26.18 20.37 5.83
CA ALA A 48 -24.77 20.23 5.46
C ALA A 48 -23.89 20.03 6.70
N SER A 49 -24.15 20.76 7.79
CA SER A 49 -23.42 20.60 9.05
C SER A 49 -23.68 19.25 9.69
N LEU A 50 -24.92 18.75 9.66
CA LEU A 50 -25.28 17.42 10.14
C LEU A 50 -24.60 16.33 9.31
N LEU A 51 -24.64 16.43 7.98
CA LEU A 51 -23.98 15.50 7.08
C LEU A 51 -22.45 15.52 7.28
N MET A 52 -21.86 16.70 7.45
CA MET A 52 -20.44 16.88 7.77
C MET A 52 -20.11 16.23 9.12
N LEU A 53 -20.93 16.44 10.15
CA LEU A 53 -20.75 15.83 11.46
C LEU A 53 -20.82 14.31 11.39
N VAL A 54 -21.84 13.77 10.70
CA VAL A 54 -21.99 12.32 10.47
C VAL A 54 -20.77 11.78 9.70
N ALA A 55 -20.31 12.47 8.66
CA ALA A 55 -19.12 12.08 7.91
C ALA A 55 -17.86 12.07 8.77
N VAL A 56 -17.64 13.10 9.61
CA VAL A 56 -16.49 13.18 10.53
C VAL A 56 -16.54 12.07 11.58
N VAL A 57 -17.71 11.81 12.16
CA VAL A 57 -17.90 10.71 13.13
C VAL A 57 -17.65 9.36 12.47
N MET A 58 -18.24 9.13 11.30
CA MET A 58 -18.01 7.88 10.56
C MET A 58 -16.55 7.70 10.18
N ALA A 59 -15.85 8.75 9.74
CA ALA A 59 -14.45 8.65 9.35
C ALA A 59 -13.49 8.42 10.54
N ARG A 60 -13.90 8.76 11.77
CA ARG A 60 -13.19 8.39 13.01
C ARG A 60 -13.45 6.94 13.43
N LEU A 61 -14.62 6.40 13.13
CA LEU A 61 -15.02 5.04 13.52
C LEU A 61 -14.67 3.98 12.45
N VAL A 62 -14.59 4.37 11.19
CA VAL A 62 -14.32 3.51 10.04
C VAL A 62 -12.83 3.45 9.77
N ASN A 63 -12.24 2.27 9.99
CA ASN A 63 -10.85 1.99 9.66
C ASN A 63 -10.65 1.93 8.14
N ALA A 64 -9.85 2.84 7.59
CA ALA A 64 -9.53 2.93 6.18
C ALA A 64 -9.05 1.60 5.59
N ASN A 65 -8.16 0.87 6.28
CA ASN A 65 -7.61 -0.39 5.79
C ASN A 65 -8.62 -1.55 5.87
N LYS A 66 -9.65 -1.46 6.72
CA LYS A 66 -10.64 -2.53 6.92
C LYS A 66 -11.82 -2.43 5.95
N PHE A 67 -12.20 -1.22 5.56
CA PHE A 67 -13.30 -0.96 4.62
C PHE A 67 -12.82 -0.78 3.18
N SER A 68 -11.60 -1.21 2.87
CA SER A 68 -11.06 -1.25 1.51
C SER A 68 -11.06 -2.66 0.94
N LEU A 69 -10.81 -2.76 -0.38
CA LEU A 69 -10.63 -4.05 -1.05
C LEU A 69 -9.43 -4.85 -0.49
N HIS A 70 -8.48 -4.16 0.17
CA HIS A 70 -7.35 -4.77 0.89
C HIS A 70 -7.80 -5.88 1.85
N GLY A 71 -8.81 -5.64 2.69
CA GLY A 71 -9.26 -6.64 3.67
C GLY A 71 -9.75 -7.93 3.01
N VAL A 72 -10.57 -7.81 1.97
CA VAL A 72 -11.09 -8.94 1.19
C VAL A 72 -9.97 -9.68 0.47
N TYR A 73 -9.05 -8.94 -0.15
CA TYR A 73 -7.89 -9.51 -0.84
C TYR A 73 -6.98 -10.26 0.14
N ARG A 74 -6.70 -9.67 1.30
CA ARG A 74 -5.91 -10.26 2.39
C ARG A 74 -6.49 -11.58 2.85
N ASP A 75 -7.78 -11.59 3.16
CA ASP A 75 -8.42 -12.79 3.70
C ASP A 75 -8.44 -13.91 2.65
N ARG A 76 -8.60 -13.58 1.35
CA ARG A 76 -8.48 -14.54 0.24
C ARG A 76 -7.06 -15.11 0.10
N LEU A 77 -6.03 -14.28 0.17
CA LEU A 77 -4.63 -14.73 0.12
C LEU A 77 -4.28 -15.63 1.31
N ILE A 78 -4.67 -15.22 2.52
CA ILE A 78 -4.48 -16.01 3.73
C ILE A 78 -5.11 -17.38 3.55
N ARG A 79 -6.38 -17.45 3.13
CA ARG A 79 -7.07 -18.72 2.90
C ARG A 79 -6.40 -19.58 1.83
N ALA A 80 -6.01 -18.99 0.70
CA ALA A 80 -5.46 -19.71 -0.44
C ALA A 80 -4.06 -20.29 -0.17
N TYR A 81 -3.20 -19.56 0.54
CA TYR A 81 -1.80 -19.95 0.75
C TYR A 81 -1.54 -20.42 2.18
N LEU A 82 -1.83 -19.59 3.19
CA LEU A 82 -1.52 -19.92 4.58
C LEU A 82 -2.48 -20.98 5.13
N GLY A 83 -3.77 -20.87 4.82
CA GLY A 83 -4.78 -21.86 5.18
C GLY A 83 -4.57 -23.20 4.48
N ALA A 84 -4.14 -23.21 3.21
CA ALA A 84 -3.77 -24.45 2.52
C ALA A 84 -2.55 -25.14 3.15
N SER A 85 -1.68 -24.36 3.81
CA SER A 85 -0.47 -24.86 4.48
C SER A 85 -0.69 -25.22 5.96
N ASN A 86 -1.88 -24.96 6.51
CA ASN A 86 -2.23 -25.23 7.90
C ASN A 86 -2.89 -26.61 8.04
N SER A 87 -2.16 -27.60 8.57
CA SER A 87 -2.67 -28.97 8.73
C SER A 87 -3.74 -29.09 9.82
N ASP A 88 -3.71 -28.22 10.84
CA ASP A 88 -4.61 -28.26 12.01
C ASP A 88 -5.82 -27.32 11.87
N ARG A 89 -6.09 -26.90 10.63
CA ARG A 89 -7.07 -25.88 10.29
C ARG A 89 -8.49 -26.27 10.66
N LYS A 90 -9.20 -25.37 11.34
CA LYS A 90 -10.60 -25.45 11.76
C LYS A 90 -11.39 -24.28 11.16
N PRO A 91 -11.70 -24.34 9.85
CA PRO A 91 -12.35 -23.23 9.19
C PRO A 91 -13.79 -23.07 9.64
N ASN A 92 -14.24 -21.82 9.73
CA ASN A 92 -15.65 -21.51 9.86
C ASN A 92 -16.43 -22.13 8.67
N PRO A 93 -17.51 -22.90 8.89
CA PRO A 93 -18.23 -23.58 7.82
C PRO A 93 -18.83 -22.67 6.74
N PHE A 94 -19.15 -21.43 7.10
CA PHE A 94 -19.80 -20.48 6.20
C PHE A 94 -18.79 -19.65 5.41
N THR A 95 -17.80 -19.07 6.08
CA THR A 95 -16.82 -18.19 5.43
C THR A 95 -15.61 -18.95 4.89
N GLY A 96 -15.35 -20.13 5.45
CA GLY A 96 -14.19 -20.95 5.12
C GLY A 96 -12.87 -20.37 5.63
N PHE A 97 -12.87 -19.44 6.59
CA PHE A 97 -11.68 -18.85 7.21
C PHE A 97 -11.40 -19.45 8.59
N ASP A 98 -10.11 -19.55 8.96
CA ASP A 98 -9.66 -19.88 10.31
C ASP A 98 -8.77 -18.72 10.83
N GLU A 99 -8.99 -18.32 12.08
CA GLU A 99 -8.22 -17.24 12.72
C GLU A 99 -6.73 -17.59 12.88
N ASN A 100 -6.41 -18.89 12.96
CA ASN A 100 -5.06 -19.39 13.09
C ASN A 100 -4.31 -19.48 11.75
N ASP A 101 -4.99 -19.25 10.61
CA ASP A 101 -4.33 -19.23 9.30
C ASP A 101 -3.33 -18.05 9.20
N ASN A 102 -3.52 -16.98 9.97
CA ASN A 102 -2.70 -15.77 9.86
C ASN A 102 -1.69 -15.62 11.01
N ILE A 103 -0.52 -16.20 10.83
CA ILE A 103 0.60 -16.12 11.78
C ILE A 103 1.27 -14.74 11.80
N LYS A 104 1.89 -14.39 12.93
CA LYS A 104 2.67 -13.15 13.05
C LYS A 104 4.03 -13.27 12.41
N MET A 105 4.51 -12.18 11.81
CA MET A 105 5.82 -12.16 11.15
C MET A 105 6.94 -12.54 12.12
N ARG A 106 6.87 -12.05 13.37
CA ARG A 106 7.83 -12.35 14.43
C ARG A 106 7.90 -13.84 14.81
N GLU A 107 6.82 -14.61 14.59
CA GLU A 107 6.79 -16.03 14.94
C GLU A 107 7.63 -16.88 13.99
N LEU A 108 7.89 -16.40 12.77
CA LEU A 108 8.67 -17.11 11.74
C LEU A 108 10.16 -17.23 12.10
N TRP A 109 10.63 -16.49 13.09
CA TRP A 109 12.03 -16.47 13.52
C TRP A 109 12.23 -16.98 14.95
N MET A 110 11.20 -17.61 15.52
CA MET A 110 11.34 -18.29 16.80
C MET A 110 12.15 -19.58 16.60
N PRO A 111 13.30 -19.73 17.29
CA PRO A 111 14.17 -20.92 17.14
C PRO A 111 13.43 -22.24 17.38
N GLU A 112 12.47 -22.22 18.31
CA GLU A 112 11.66 -23.37 18.72
C GLU A 112 10.66 -23.82 17.63
N LYS A 113 10.22 -22.92 16.75
CA LYS A 113 9.14 -23.18 15.78
C LYS A 113 9.65 -23.41 14.35
N PHE A 114 10.72 -22.70 13.95
CA PHE A 114 11.24 -22.74 12.57
C PHE A 114 12.75 -22.98 12.45
N HIS A 115 13.43 -23.27 13.57
CA HIS A 115 14.88 -23.54 13.63
C HIS A 115 15.77 -22.47 12.96
N GLY A 116 15.26 -21.24 12.75
CA GLY A 116 15.99 -20.11 12.18
C GLY A 116 16.58 -20.33 10.78
N LYS A 117 16.08 -21.30 9.99
CA LYS A 117 16.77 -21.74 8.76
C LYS A 117 16.60 -20.81 7.55
N LEU A 118 15.48 -20.07 7.43
CA LEU A 118 15.23 -19.12 6.34
C LEU A 118 14.58 -17.86 6.90
N MET A 119 15.18 -16.69 6.65
CA MET A 119 14.64 -15.39 7.08
C MET A 119 13.71 -14.88 5.98
N PRO A 120 12.38 -14.90 6.18
CA PRO A 120 11.48 -14.33 5.19
C PRO A 120 11.65 -12.81 5.15
N VAL A 121 11.76 -12.27 3.93
CA VAL A 121 11.79 -10.83 3.68
C VAL A 121 10.67 -10.53 2.68
N ALA A 122 9.62 -9.85 3.14
CA ALA A 122 8.57 -9.38 2.25
C ALA A 122 8.96 -7.99 1.73
N ASN A 123 9.06 -7.87 0.41
CA ASN A 123 9.38 -6.63 -0.28
C ASN A 123 8.11 -5.82 -0.57
N ILE A 124 8.12 -4.54 -0.22
CA ILE A 124 6.99 -3.62 -0.27
C ILE A 124 7.49 -2.28 -0.82
N ALA A 125 6.64 -1.54 -1.54
CA ALA A 125 6.95 -0.17 -1.91
C ALA A 125 6.45 0.82 -0.85
N LEU A 126 7.35 1.66 -0.36
CA LEU A 126 7.02 2.87 0.39
C LEU A 126 6.78 4.01 -0.59
N ASN A 127 5.57 4.54 -0.63
CA ASN A 127 5.22 5.63 -1.56
C ASN A 127 5.57 6.98 -0.92
N LEU A 128 6.46 7.71 -1.60
CA LEU A 128 6.93 9.05 -1.21
C LEU A 128 6.68 9.98 -2.39
N VAL A 129 5.44 10.45 -2.56
CA VAL A 129 5.05 11.29 -3.70
C VAL A 129 5.49 12.75 -3.50
N SER A 130 5.67 13.19 -2.25
CA SER A 130 6.13 14.53 -1.87
C SER A 130 7.34 14.44 -0.94
N GLY A 131 8.48 15.03 -1.33
CA GLY A 131 9.70 15.05 -0.52
C GLY A 131 10.79 15.97 -1.12
N GLU A 132 11.68 16.47 -0.26
CA GLU A 132 12.73 17.44 -0.64
C GLU A 132 13.90 16.81 -1.42
N LYS A 133 14.06 15.48 -1.36
CA LYS A 133 15.15 14.80 -2.08
C LYS A 133 14.79 14.63 -3.56
N LEU A 134 15.51 15.32 -4.43
CA LEU A 134 15.31 15.35 -5.89
C LEU A 134 15.16 13.96 -6.54
N GLY A 135 15.93 12.95 -6.07
CA GLY A 135 15.83 11.58 -6.60
C GLY A 135 14.50 10.86 -6.29
N TRP A 136 13.75 11.34 -5.31
CA TRP A 136 12.44 10.79 -4.93
C TRP A 136 11.29 11.37 -5.77
N GLN A 137 11.47 12.55 -6.36
CA GLN A 137 10.44 13.20 -7.17
C GLN A 137 10.18 12.46 -8.50
N GLU A 138 11.20 11.85 -9.09
CA GLU A 138 11.05 11.07 -10.33
C GLU A 138 10.57 9.63 -10.06
N ARG A 139 11.01 9.00 -8.96
CA ARG A 139 10.72 7.59 -8.66
C ARG A 139 9.45 7.37 -7.85
N LYS A 140 9.04 8.34 -7.02
CA LYS A 140 7.85 8.34 -6.15
C LYS A 140 7.71 7.16 -5.17
N ALA A 141 8.69 6.26 -5.12
CA ALA A 141 8.72 5.09 -4.25
C ALA A 141 10.14 4.75 -3.76
N GLN A 142 10.22 4.05 -2.63
CA GLN A 142 11.43 3.48 -2.02
C GLN A 142 11.16 2.04 -1.57
N SER A 143 12.20 1.23 -1.37
CA SER A 143 12.01 -0.11 -0.80
C SER A 143 11.60 -0.01 0.67
N PHE A 144 10.62 -0.83 1.04
CA PHE A 144 10.24 -1.13 2.41
C PHE A 144 10.29 -2.63 2.59
N THR A 145 10.86 -3.11 3.69
CA THR A 145 10.88 -4.54 4.00
C THR A 145 10.19 -4.84 5.30
N VAL A 146 9.50 -5.99 5.30
CA VAL A 146 8.97 -6.62 6.50
C VAL A 146 9.74 -7.91 6.70
N THR A 147 10.39 -8.04 7.86
CA THR A 147 11.10 -9.25 8.29
C THR A 147 10.64 -9.61 9.70
N PRO A 148 10.94 -10.82 10.20
CA PRO A 148 10.63 -11.18 11.58
C PRO A 148 11.36 -10.35 12.63
N LEU A 149 12.49 -9.74 12.26
CA LEU A 149 13.33 -8.95 13.16
C LEU A 149 12.99 -7.46 13.10
N HIS A 150 12.89 -6.91 11.89
CA HIS A 150 12.71 -5.47 11.65
C HIS A 150 11.76 -5.19 10.48
N CYS A 151 11.06 -4.07 10.56
CA CYS A 151 10.22 -3.52 9.51
C CYS A 151 10.62 -2.08 9.24
N GLY A 152 10.73 -1.69 7.97
CA GLY A 152 11.08 -0.32 7.62
C GLY A 152 11.78 -0.17 6.27
N SER A 153 12.47 0.95 6.10
CA SER A 153 13.17 1.32 4.89
C SER A 153 14.51 1.98 5.23
N SER A 154 15.55 1.69 4.45
CA SER A 154 16.84 2.38 4.54
C SER A 154 16.76 3.86 4.12
N ALA A 155 15.67 4.25 3.44
CA ALA A 155 15.45 5.64 3.01
C ALA A 155 15.05 6.57 4.16
N MET A 156 14.72 6.02 5.33
CA MET A 156 14.25 6.74 6.53
C MET A 156 15.29 6.73 7.65
N ASP A 157 15.15 7.62 8.63
CA ASP A 157 15.99 7.69 9.85
C ASP A 157 15.07 7.69 11.09
N PRO A 158 15.16 6.72 12.03
CA PRO A 158 16.12 5.58 12.11
C PRO A 158 15.87 4.43 11.11
N GLY A 159 14.90 4.56 10.21
CA GLY A 159 14.74 3.67 9.06
C GLY A 159 13.99 2.37 9.35
N TYR A 160 14.41 1.66 10.39
CA TYR A 160 13.89 0.35 10.77
C TYR A 160 13.40 0.31 12.21
N ARG A 161 12.25 -0.35 12.43
CA ARG A 161 11.65 -0.60 13.75
C ARG A 161 11.61 -2.09 14.05
N PRO A 162 11.71 -2.49 15.32
CA PRO A 162 11.64 -3.89 15.70
C PRO A 162 10.27 -4.50 15.37
N ALA A 163 10.30 -5.70 14.80
CA ALA A 163 9.12 -6.53 14.56
C ALA A 163 8.90 -7.57 15.67
N ALA A 164 9.93 -7.85 16.47
CA ALA A 164 9.90 -8.74 17.62
C ALA A 164 10.14 -7.96 18.92
N GLY A 165 9.35 -8.27 19.95
CA GLY A 165 9.33 -7.55 21.22
C GLY A 165 7.98 -7.69 21.94
N PRO A 166 7.82 -7.05 23.10
CA PRO A 166 6.55 -7.00 23.83
C PRO A 166 5.38 -6.50 22.98
N ASP A 167 4.18 -6.93 23.35
CA ASP A 167 2.97 -6.44 22.70
C ASP A 167 2.83 -4.92 22.92
N GLY A 168 2.49 -4.21 21.85
CA GLY A 168 2.42 -2.76 21.83
C GLY A 168 3.77 -2.05 21.75
N THR A 169 4.89 -2.73 21.49
CA THR A 169 6.19 -2.05 21.26
C THR A 169 6.79 -2.34 19.90
N VAL A 170 6.09 -3.11 19.07
CA VAL A 170 6.55 -3.62 17.77
C VAL A 170 5.79 -2.98 16.62
N TYR A 171 6.40 -2.97 15.44
CA TYR A 171 5.85 -2.33 14.26
C TYR A 171 4.55 -3.00 13.74
N GLY A 172 3.58 -2.18 13.33
CA GLY A 172 2.45 -2.63 12.52
C GLY A 172 1.33 -3.36 13.27
N GLY A 173 1.11 -3.03 14.55
CA GLY A 173 -0.06 -3.44 15.34
C GLY A 173 0.30 -3.89 16.76
N PRO A 174 -0.70 -4.10 17.64
CA PRO A 174 -0.48 -4.48 19.04
C PRO A 174 0.35 -5.75 19.23
N LYS A 175 0.28 -6.70 18.29
CA LYS A 175 1.06 -7.95 18.30
C LYS A 175 2.09 -8.02 17.16
N GLY A 176 2.36 -6.87 16.53
CA GLY A 176 3.14 -6.76 15.31
C GLY A 176 2.37 -7.14 14.04
N ILE A 177 2.99 -6.80 12.92
CA ILE A 177 2.50 -7.12 11.58
C ILE A 177 2.40 -8.63 11.37
N SER A 178 1.31 -9.05 10.70
CA SER A 178 1.10 -10.47 10.34
C SER A 178 1.72 -10.81 8.99
N LEU A 179 2.06 -12.09 8.79
CA LEU A 179 2.58 -12.57 7.51
C LEU A 179 1.54 -12.33 6.40
N GLY A 180 0.26 -12.63 6.66
CA GLY A 180 -0.81 -12.39 5.70
C GLY A 180 -0.93 -10.91 5.31
N SER A 181 -0.81 -10.00 6.28
CA SER A 181 -0.76 -8.55 5.99
C SER A 181 0.45 -8.18 5.14
N ALA A 182 1.65 -8.65 5.48
CA ALA A 182 2.87 -8.34 4.74
C ALA A 182 2.80 -8.81 3.28
N ILE A 183 2.37 -10.05 3.04
CA ILE A 183 2.20 -10.61 1.69
C ILE A 183 1.13 -9.83 0.90
N THR A 184 0.04 -9.46 1.55
CA THR A 184 -1.04 -8.72 0.89
C THR A 184 -0.60 -7.33 0.44
N ILE A 185 0.15 -6.62 1.29
CA ILE A 185 0.70 -5.32 0.92
C ILE A 185 1.74 -5.49 -0.20
N SER A 186 2.58 -6.52 -0.09
CA SER A 186 3.62 -6.85 -1.08
C SER A 186 3.05 -7.13 -2.47
N GLY A 187 1.90 -7.79 -2.58
CA GLY A 187 1.20 -8.07 -3.85
C GLY A 187 0.04 -7.14 -4.18
N ALA A 188 0.01 -5.92 -3.63
CA ALA A 188 -1.07 -4.96 -3.78
C ALA A 188 -1.08 -4.22 -5.14
N ALA A 189 -1.06 -4.95 -6.26
CA ALA A 189 -0.86 -4.41 -7.61
C ALA A 189 -1.89 -3.34 -8.05
N ALA A 190 -3.12 -3.37 -7.53
CA ALA A 190 -4.12 -2.33 -7.74
C ALA A 190 -4.09 -1.32 -6.58
N SER A 191 -3.24 -0.30 -6.70
CA SER A 191 -3.15 0.77 -5.70
C SER A 191 -3.20 2.15 -6.37
N PRO A 192 -3.86 3.17 -5.79
CA PRO A 192 -3.91 4.51 -6.38
C PRO A 192 -2.54 5.20 -6.54
N ASN A 193 -1.51 4.74 -5.82
CA ASN A 193 -0.11 5.19 -5.95
C ASN A 193 0.78 4.04 -6.45
N MET A 194 0.80 3.82 -7.76
CA MET A 194 1.63 2.80 -8.45
C MET A 194 3.03 3.30 -8.83
N GLY A 195 3.67 4.13 -8.00
CA GLY A 195 4.98 4.71 -8.33
C GLY A 195 4.99 5.44 -9.68
N TYR A 196 5.84 4.99 -10.62
CA TYR A 196 6.04 5.57 -11.96
C TYR A 196 4.76 5.62 -12.83
N HIS A 197 3.80 4.72 -12.61
CA HIS A 197 2.54 4.68 -13.37
C HIS A 197 1.41 5.54 -12.77
N SER A 198 1.69 6.32 -11.71
CA SER A 198 0.66 7.13 -11.03
C SER A 198 0.33 8.41 -11.81
N SER A 199 -0.89 8.50 -12.35
CA SER A 199 -1.46 9.78 -12.80
C SER A 199 -2.47 10.30 -11.76
N PRO A 200 -2.50 11.61 -11.47
CA PRO A 200 -3.39 12.18 -10.45
C PRO A 200 -4.87 11.83 -10.66
N LEU A 201 -5.31 11.72 -11.92
CA LEU A 201 -6.68 11.34 -12.27
C LEU A 201 -6.97 9.86 -11.96
N VAL A 202 -6.04 8.96 -12.28
CA VAL A 202 -6.17 7.52 -11.98
C VAL A 202 -6.12 7.30 -10.46
N THR A 203 -5.22 8.00 -9.76
CA THR A 203 -5.16 8.04 -8.29
C THR A 203 -6.49 8.48 -7.71
N PHE A 204 -7.06 9.59 -8.19
CA PHE A 204 -8.36 10.08 -7.72
C PHE A 204 -9.50 9.08 -7.97
N ILE A 205 -9.58 8.49 -9.18
CA ILE A 205 -10.63 7.53 -9.53
C ILE A 205 -10.52 6.24 -8.71
N LEU A 206 -9.33 5.66 -8.57
CA LEU A 206 -9.12 4.44 -7.79
C LEU A 206 -9.40 4.67 -6.29
N THR A 207 -9.02 5.83 -5.76
CA THR A 207 -9.35 6.24 -4.39
C THR A 207 -10.85 6.43 -4.21
N LEU A 208 -11.52 7.13 -5.14
CA LEU A 208 -12.97 7.36 -5.13
C LEU A 208 -13.77 6.06 -5.22
N LEU A 209 -13.33 5.12 -6.07
CA LEU A 209 -13.95 3.81 -6.24
C LEU A 209 -13.52 2.78 -5.18
N ASN A 210 -12.68 3.16 -4.22
CA ASN A 210 -12.16 2.30 -3.15
C ASN A 210 -11.43 1.05 -3.69
N VAL A 211 -10.89 1.11 -4.90
CA VAL A 211 -10.06 0.08 -5.53
C VAL A 211 -8.62 0.27 -5.03
N ARG A 212 -8.44 0.04 -3.73
CA ARG A 212 -7.14 0.17 -3.05
C ARG A 212 -6.76 -1.15 -2.39
N LEU A 213 -5.62 -1.68 -2.81
CA LEU A 213 -4.98 -2.84 -2.19
C LEU A 213 -3.81 -2.44 -1.29
N GLY A 214 -3.31 -1.20 -1.35
CA GLY A 214 -2.29 -0.70 -0.44
C GLY A 214 -2.81 -0.50 0.98
N ALA A 215 -1.90 -0.20 1.91
CA ALA A 215 -2.22 -0.04 3.32
C ALA A 215 -1.49 1.15 3.94
N TRP A 216 -2.21 1.89 4.78
CA TRP A 216 -1.62 2.92 5.63
C TRP A 216 -1.13 2.33 6.93
N LEU A 217 0.16 2.50 7.25
CA LEU A 217 0.76 2.05 8.50
C LEU A 217 1.45 3.22 9.21
N GLY A 218 1.77 3.06 10.50
CA GLY A 218 2.59 4.03 11.22
C GLY A 218 3.95 4.21 10.57
N ASN A 219 4.45 5.44 10.52
CA ASN A 219 5.74 5.74 9.90
C ASN A 219 6.90 5.13 10.74
N PRO A 220 7.83 4.34 10.17
CA PRO A 220 8.97 3.80 10.91
C PRO A 220 10.08 4.84 11.19
N GLY A 221 10.08 5.98 10.51
CA GLY A 221 11.00 7.10 10.76
C GLY A 221 10.65 7.89 12.03
N LYS A 222 11.38 8.99 12.28
CA LYS A 222 11.15 9.89 13.43
C LYS A 222 9.73 10.44 13.52
N ALA A 223 9.12 10.78 12.37
CA ALA A 223 7.77 11.34 12.32
C ALA A 223 6.70 10.40 12.92
N GLY A 224 6.96 9.09 12.94
CA GLY A 224 6.07 8.09 13.53
C GLY A 224 6.52 7.51 14.86
N ASP A 225 7.39 8.17 15.63
CA ASP A 225 7.83 7.69 16.96
C ASP A 225 6.66 7.32 17.90
N HIS A 226 5.51 7.99 17.74
CA HIS A 226 4.30 7.73 18.51
C HIS A 226 3.28 6.83 17.80
N THR A 227 3.48 6.50 16.54
CA THR A 227 2.48 5.83 15.68
C THR A 227 2.97 4.56 15.00
N PHE A 228 4.28 4.27 14.98
CA PHE A 228 4.87 3.11 14.28
C PHE A 228 4.29 1.75 14.72
N GLN A 229 3.77 1.69 15.94
CA GLN A 229 3.13 0.51 16.53
C GLN A 229 1.71 0.29 16.01
N LEU A 230 1.13 1.28 15.34
CA LEU A 230 -0.23 1.22 14.82
C LEU A 230 -0.25 0.50 13.47
N GLY A 231 -1.14 -0.47 13.33
CA GLY A 231 -1.39 -1.18 12.06
C GLY A 231 -2.33 -0.43 11.10
N TYR A 232 -2.81 0.75 11.50
CA TYR A 232 -3.69 1.64 10.74
C TYR A 232 -3.72 3.04 11.37
N PRO A 233 -4.08 4.09 10.61
CA PRO A 233 -4.23 5.43 11.16
C PRO A 233 -5.37 5.56 12.17
N GLU A 234 -5.17 6.34 13.23
CA GLU A 234 -6.22 6.62 14.23
C GLU A 234 -7.44 7.36 13.66
N SER A 235 -7.24 8.10 12.57
CA SER A 235 -8.29 8.78 11.81
C SER A 235 -8.08 8.52 10.33
N SER A 236 -9.16 8.13 9.64
CA SER A 236 -9.11 7.81 8.21
C SER A 236 -9.23 9.04 7.30
N VAL A 237 -9.60 10.21 7.84
CA VAL A 237 -9.87 11.42 7.04
C VAL A 237 -8.61 11.93 6.34
N GLN A 238 -7.56 12.24 7.11
CA GLN A 238 -6.34 12.83 6.57
C GLN A 238 -5.61 11.89 5.60
N PRO A 239 -5.42 10.59 5.90
CA PRO A 239 -4.81 9.65 4.96
C PRO A 239 -5.57 9.54 3.63
N ILE A 240 -6.91 9.56 3.65
CA ILE A 240 -7.71 9.49 2.41
C ILE A 240 -7.54 10.78 1.58
N ILE A 241 -7.47 11.95 2.23
CA ILE A 241 -7.19 13.22 1.54
C ILE A 241 -5.78 13.21 0.96
N ASP A 242 -4.79 12.82 1.75
CA ASP A 242 -3.39 12.75 1.32
C ASP A 242 -3.22 11.75 0.17
N GLU A 243 -3.94 10.62 0.20
CA GLU A 243 -3.98 9.64 -0.88
C GLU A 243 -4.65 10.22 -2.15
N ALA A 244 -5.82 10.85 -2.01
CA ALA A 244 -6.59 11.42 -3.12
C ALA A 244 -5.85 12.51 -3.88
N PHE A 245 -5.00 13.28 -3.18
CA PHE A 245 -4.21 14.36 -3.75
C PHE A 245 -2.72 14.02 -3.96
N GLY A 246 -2.29 12.77 -3.68
CA GLY A 246 -0.89 12.36 -3.83
C GLY A 246 0.07 13.12 -2.91
N LEU A 247 -0.37 13.50 -1.71
CA LEU A 247 0.40 14.27 -0.73
C LEU A 247 1.17 13.39 0.26
N THR A 248 1.43 12.13 -0.09
CA THR A 248 2.20 11.20 0.76
C THR A 248 3.64 11.68 0.92
N ASN A 249 4.09 11.87 2.15
CA ASN A 249 5.44 12.34 2.49
C ASN A 249 6.06 11.49 3.61
N ASP A 250 7.36 11.64 3.81
CA ASP A 250 8.15 10.95 4.84
C ASP A 250 8.08 11.63 6.21
N THR A 251 7.50 12.84 6.29
CA THR A 251 7.35 13.64 7.52
C THR A 251 6.01 13.45 8.22
N SER A 252 5.09 12.68 7.62
CA SER A 252 3.79 12.34 8.19
C SER A 252 3.92 11.24 9.26
N PRO A 253 3.06 11.23 10.30
CA PRO A 253 3.01 10.12 11.26
C PRO A 253 2.62 8.78 10.64
N TYR A 254 2.10 8.76 9.41
CA TYR A 254 1.69 7.55 8.69
C TYR A 254 2.32 7.50 7.30
N VAL A 255 2.56 6.29 6.81
CA VAL A 255 3.12 6.02 5.48
C VAL A 255 2.18 5.13 4.68
N TYR A 256 2.14 5.37 3.37
CA TYR A 256 1.36 4.55 2.44
C TYR A 256 2.25 3.48 1.80
N LEU A 257 1.89 2.22 2.03
CA LEU A 257 2.60 1.06 1.52
C LEU A 257 1.81 0.38 0.40
N SER A 258 2.48 0.02 -0.68
CA SER A 258 1.88 -0.64 -1.85
C SER A 258 2.77 -1.79 -2.36
N ASP A 259 2.39 -2.37 -3.50
CA ASP A 259 3.06 -3.51 -4.12
C ASP A 259 4.58 -3.31 -4.24
N GLY A 260 5.37 -4.34 -3.89
CA GLY A 260 6.83 -4.31 -4.00
C GLY A 260 7.31 -4.02 -5.43
N GLY A 261 6.57 -4.49 -6.43
CA GLY A 261 6.82 -4.22 -7.85
C GLY A 261 6.72 -2.75 -8.25
N HIS A 262 6.04 -1.89 -7.46
CA HIS A 262 6.07 -0.45 -7.71
C HIS A 262 7.44 0.19 -7.43
N PHE A 263 8.32 -0.49 -6.67
CA PHE A 263 9.71 -0.09 -6.50
C PHE A 263 10.68 -1.06 -7.18
N GLU A 264 10.61 -2.36 -6.94
CA GLU A 264 11.48 -3.38 -7.54
C GLU A 264 10.85 -4.77 -7.37
N ASN A 265 10.58 -5.49 -8.45
CA ASN A 265 9.69 -6.64 -8.45
C ASN A 265 10.35 -7.97 -7.99
N LEU A 266 11.67 -8.11 -8.13
CA LEU A 266 12.39 -9.37 -7.88
C LEU A 266 12.86 -9.51 -6.43
N GLY A 267 12.84 -8.43 -5.64
CA GLY A 267 13.40 -8.39 -4.28
C GLY A 267 14.94 -8.45 -4.24
N LEU A 268 15.59 -8.41 -5.41
CA LEU A 268 17.05 -8.47 -5.55
C LEU A 268 17.72 -7.26 -4.90
N TYR A 269 17.11 -6.08 -4.99
CA TYR A 269 17.65 -4.83 -4.46
C TYR A 269 17.96 -4.94 -2.95
N GLU A 270 17.01 -5.48 -2.18
CA GLU A 270 17.12 -5.61 -0.74
C GLU A 270 18.09 -6.72 -0.31
N MET A 271 18.27 -7.76 -1.14
CA MET A 271 19.28 -8.81 -0.88
C MET A 271 20.70 -8.27 -1.10
N VAL A 272 20.90 -7.45 -2.13
CA VAL A 272 22.19 -6.77 -2.39
C VAL A 272 22.49 -5.74 -1.30
N LEU A 273 21.49 -4.99 -0.83
CA LEU A 273 21.64 -4.08 0.31
C LEU A 273 22.16 -4.83 1.56
N ARG A 274 21.70 -6.07 1.77
CA ARG A 274 22.09 -6.94 2.90
C ARG A 274 23.41 -7.68 2.69
N ARG A 275 24.10 -7.49 1.56
CA ARG A 275 25.35 -8.18 1.21
C ARG A 275 25.21 -9.69 1.20
N CYS A 276 24.09 -10.19 0.70
CA CYS A 276 23.91 -11.62 0.50
C CYS A 276 24.95 -12.17 -0.48
N HIS A 277 25.67 -13.22 -0.06
CA HIS A 277 26.75 -13.84 -0.83
C HIS A 277 26.24 -14.57 -2.08
N TYR A 278 25.19 -15.38 -1.90
CA TYR A 278 24.53 -16.10 -2.99
C TYR A 278 23.05 -15.74 -2.99
N ILE A 279 22.56 -15.32 -4.16
CA ILE A 279 21.18 -14.93 -4.38
C ILE A 279 20.65 -15.76 -5.54
N VAL A 280 19.57 -16.51 -5.30
CA VAL A 280 18.81 -17.19 -6.35
C VAL A 280 17.55 -16.39 -6.60
N VAL A 281 17.45 -15.79 -7.79
CA VAL A 281 16.26 -15.05 -8.22
C VAL A 281 15.37 -15.98 -9.03
N ILE A 282 14.10 -16.05 -8.65
CA ILE A 282 13.05 -16.72 -9.42
C ILE A 282 12.16 -15.63 -9.97
N ASP A 283 12.29 -15.35 -11.27
CA ASP A 283 11.42 -14.40 -11.96
C ASP A 283 10.12 -15.12 -12.34
N ALA A 284 9.02 -14.66 -11.76
CA ALA A 284 7.66 -15.14 -12.03
C ALA A 284 6.81 -14.08 -12.75
N GLY A 285 7.43 -13.02 -13.28
CA GLY A 285 6.79 -11.99 -14.07
C GLY A 285 6.29 -12.52 -15.43
N GLU A 286 5.27 -11.85 -15.97
CA GLU A 286 4.80 -12.14 -17.33
C GLU A 286 5.75 -11.49 -18.36
N ASP A 287 6.64 -12.28 -18.93
CA ASP A 287 7.60 -11.83 -19.94
C ASP A 287 7.62 -12.78 -21.16
N PRO A 288 6.64 -12.68 -22.08
CA PRO A 288 6.51 -13.61 -23.20
C PRO A 288 7.67 -13.54 -24.19
N GLN A 289 8.44 -12.44 -24.18
CA GLN A 289 9.57 -12.21 -25.07
C GLN A 289 10.92 -12.43 -24.39
N CYS A 290 10.95 -12.79 -23.09
CA CYS A 290 12.19 -12.90 -22.32
C CYS A 290 13.06 -11.63 -22.45
N SER A 291 12.43 -10.46 -22.30
CA SER A 291 13.08 -9.15 -22.29
C SER A 291 13.87 -8.85 -21.02
N PHE A 292 13.56 -9.54 -19.91
CA PHE A 292 14.17 -9.35 -18.58
C PHE A 292 14.08 -7.90 -18.09
N ALA A 293 12.97 -7.22 -18.37
CA ALA A 293 12.79 -5.81 -18.02
C ALA A 293 12.95 -5.56 -16.51
N ASP A 294 12.32 -6.39 -15.67
CA ASP A 294 12.40 -6.29 -14.20
C ASP A 294 13.84 -6.47 -13.69
N LEU A 295 14.57 -7.44 -14.24
CA LEU A 295 15.97 -7.66 -13.91
C LEU A 295 16.84 -6.46 -14.32
N GLY A 296 16.64 -5.96 -15.54
CA GLY A 296 17.36 -4.78 -16.02
C GLY A 296 17.08 -3.55 -15.14
N GLU A 297 15.85 -3.38 -14.68
CA GLU A 297 15.47 -2.29 -13.79
C GLU A 297 16.09 -2.43 -12.40
N ALA A 298 16.10 -3.64 -11.83
CA ALA A 298 16.74 -3.93 -10.55
C ALA A 298 18.24 -3.67 -10.59
N VAL A 299 18.94 -4.20 -11.61
CA VAL A 299 20.40 -4.00 -11.82
C VAL A 299 20.72 -2.52 -11.96
N ARG A 300 19.91 -1.77 -12.73
CA ARG A 300 20.09 -0.33 -12.91
C ARG A 300 19.92 0.43 -11.58
N LYS A 301 18.89 0.12 -10.79
CA LYS A 301 18.66 0.75 -9.48
C LYS A 301 19.79 0.45 -8.50
N ILE A 302 20.21 -0.81 -8.39
CA ILE A 302 21.34 -1.25 -7.56
C ILE A 302 22.61 -0.47 -7.92
N ARG A 303 22.90 -0.33 -9.22
CA ARG A 303 24.07 0.42 -9.69
C ARG A 303 24.00 1.91 -9.35
N ILE A 304 22.84 2.54 -9.54
CA ILE A 304 22.68 3.98 -9.28
C ILE A 304 22.73 4.28 -7.78
N ASP A 305 22.02 3.47 -6.97
CA ASP A 305 21.79 3.79 -5.57
C ASP A 305 22.91 3.27 -4.67
N PHE A 306 23.47 2.11 -5.00
CA PHE A 306 24.55 1.50 -4.21
C PHE A 306 25.91 1.63 -4.86
N GLY A 307 26.02 1.86 -6.17
CA GLY A 307 27.31 1.82 -6.88
C GLY A 307 27.81 0.40 -7.17
N ILE A 308 26.99 -0.62 -6.92
CA ILE A 308 27.34 -2.04 -7.11
C ILE A 308 26.98 -2.47 -8.53
N SER A 309 27.92 -3.07 -9.26
CA SER A 309 27.62 -3.71 -10.56
C SER A 309 27.24 -5.18 -10.38
N ILE A 310 26.34 -5.64 -11.25
CA ILE A 310 26.06 -7.06 -11.45
C ILE A 310 26.41 -7.38 -12.90
N GLU A 311 27.39 -8.25 -13.07
CA GLU A 311 27.96 -8.62 -14.37
C GLU A 311 27.44 -9.98 -14.80
N PHE A 312 26.91 -10.06 -16.02
CA PHE A 312 26.44 -11.30 -16.61
C PHE A 312 27.34 -11.65 -17.79
N ASP A 313 27.90 -12.86 -17.79
CA ASP A 313 28.73 -13.33 -18.92
C ASP A 313 27.85 -13.56 -20.16
N GLN A 314 26.77 -14.34 -19.98
CA GLN A 314 25.80 -14.64 -21.03
C GLN A 314 24.44 -14.98 -20.41
N ILE A 315 23.36 -14.43 -20.97
CA ILE A 315 21.98 -14.75 -20.59
C ILE A 315 21.33 -15.52 -21.75
N ASP A 316 21.44 -16.85 -21.70
CA ASP A 316 20.90 -17.76 -22.72
C ASP A 316 19.50 -18.26 -22.35
N ILE A 317 18.59 -17.36 -21.98
CA ILE A 317 17.19 -17.71 -21.69
C ILE A 317 16.34 -17.18 -22.85
N PHE A 318 15.62 -18.06 -23.52
CA PHE A 318 14.89 -17.74 -24.75
C PHE A 318 13.38 -17.99 -24.62
N PRO A 319 12.54 -17.24 -25.36
CA PRO A 319 11.10 -17.43 -25.34
C PRO A 319 10.71 -18.78 -25.97
N ARG A 320 9.54 -19.31 -25.59
CA ARG A 320 9.05 -20.64 -26.00
C ARG A 320 8.76 -20.78 -27.51
N GLY A 321 8.92 -19.71 -28.30
CA GLY A 321 8.73 -19.68 -29.75
C GLY A 321 10.00 -19.34 -30.55
N CYS A 322 11.18 -19.35 -29.93
CA CYS A 322 12.45 -19.13 -30.65
C CYS A 322 12.82 -20.30 -31.57
N ASP A 323 13.69 -20.03 -32.55
CA ASP A 323 14.18 -21.05 -33.48
C ASP A 323 14.77 -22.27 -32.76
N VAL A 324 14.58 -23.46 -33.33
CA VAL A 324 15.02 -24.75 -32.75
C VAL A 324 16.52 -24.75 -32.40
N ALA A 325 17.34 -24.06 -33.20
CA ALA A 325 18.78 -23.93 -32.97
C ALA A 325 19.13 -23.05 -31.75
N GLN A 326 18.31 -22.05 -31.42
CA GLN A 326 18.46 -21.22 -30.21
C GLN A 326 17.91 -21.97 -28.99
N SER A 327 16.80 -22.67 -29.15
CA SER A 327 16.20 -23.50 -28.09
C SER A 327 17.14 -24.59 -27.57
N GLN A 328 17.95 -25.21 -28.44
CA GLN A 328 18.94 -26.23 -28.03
C GLN A 328 20.14 -25.68 -27.26
N LYS A 329 20.44 -24.38 -27.36
CA LYS A 329 21.51 -23.71 -26.59
C LYS A 329 20.99 -23.06 -25.31
N GLY A 330 19.68 -22.89 -25.19
CA GLY A 330 19.03 -22.22 -24.08
C GLY A 330 19.26 -22.94 -22.74
N ARG A 331 19.49 -22.16 -21.70
CA ARG A 331 19.48 -22.60 -20.30
C ARG A 331 18.22 -22.07 -19.62
N ASN A 332 17.81 -22.74 -18.55
CA ASN A 332 16.69 -22.26 -17.71
C ASN A 332 17.15 -21.24 -16.66
N CYS A 333 18.43 -20.85 -16.66
CA CYS A 333 18.99 -19.89 -15.72
C CYS A 333 20.18 -19.15 -16.32
N ALA A 334 20.46 -17.98 -15.75
CA ALA A 334 21.67 -17.21 -16.00
C ALA A 334 22.42 -16.99 -14.69
N ILE A 335 23.73 -16.82 -14.79
CA ILE A 335 24.60 -16.56 -13.63
C ILE A 335 25.14 -15.14 -13.78
N GLY A 336 24.94 -14.34 -12.73
CA GLY A 336 25.54 -13.02 -12.59
C GLY A 336 26.52 -12.98 -11.43
N ARG A 337 27.59 -12.19 -11.56
CA ARG A 337 28.53 -11.88 -10.49
C ARG A 337 28.19 -10.53 -9.88
N ILE A 338 28.01 -10.50 -8.56
CA ILE A 338 27.77 -9.26 -7.82
C ILE A 338 29.12 -8.71 -7.35
N CYS A 339 29.45 -7.49 -7.74
CA CYS A 339 30.76 -6.90 -7.49
C CYS A 339 30.78 -6.04 -6.22
N TYR A 340 30.54 -6.63 -5.05
CA TYR A 340 30.59 -5.92 -3.75
C TYR A 340 31.95 -5.29 -3.48
N SER A 341 33.02 -5.94 -3.95
CA SER A 341 34.41 -5.51 -3.71
C SER A 341 34.77 -4.14 -4.26
N VAL A 342 33.99 -3.63 -5.23
CA VAL A 342 34.16 -2.29 -5.79
C VAL A 342 33.99 -1.20 -4.72
N LEU A 343 33.18 -1.46 -3.69
CA LEU A 343 32.89 -0.50 -2.61
C LEU A 343 33.40 -0.97 -1.26
N ASP A 344 33.18 -2.24 -0.94
CA ASP A 344 33.49 -2.78 0.39
C ASP A 344 34.93 -3.32 0.49
N GLY A 345 35.66 -3.33 -0.63
CA GLY A 345 37.04 -3.80 -0.72
C GLY A 345 37.18 -5.31 -0.97
N PRO A 346 38.42 -5.84 -1.01
CA PRO A 346 38.70 -7.21 -1.45
C PRO A 346 38.18 -8.31 -0.52
N ASN A 347 37.79 -7.97 0.72
CA ASN A 347 37.25 -8.90 1.70
C ASN A 347 35.71 -8.92 1.72
N ALA A 348 35.07 -8.24 0.77
CA ALA A 348 33.63 -8.32 0.58
C ALA A 348 33.21 -9.77 0.28
N PRO A 349 31.99 -10.19 0.66
CA PRO A 349 31.49 -11.54 0.44
C PRO A 349 31.63 -12.00 -1.02
#